data_AF-A0A0M9EKP4-F1
#
_entry.id   AF-A0A0M9EKP4-F1
#
_cell.length_a   1.000
_cell.length_b   1.000
_cell.length_c   1.000
_cell.angle_alpha   90.00
_cell.angle_beta   90.00
_cell.angle_gamma   90.00
#
_symmetry.space_group_name_H-M   'P 1'
#
loop_
_entity.id
_entity.type
_entity.pdbx_description
1 polymer ?
#
loop_
_entity_poly.entity_id
_entity_poly.type
_entity_poly.pdbx_seq_one_letter_code
_entity_poly.pdbx_strand_id
1 'polypeptide(L)' 'MFLAASIAVFAVFFANVALGAFAGSAFLGDVGEMLVLFAASILFVVAILKRETTEKKRKSSG' A
#
# COMPACT_ATOMS: atom_id res chain seq x y z
N MET A 1 -3.72 13.14 0.13
CA MET A 1 -3.52 12.71 -1.27
C MET A 1 -2.78 11.37 -1.39
N PHE A 2 -1.64 11.13 -0.70
CA PHE A 2 -0.96 9.82 -0.73
C PHE A 2 -1.70 8.67 0.01
N LEU A 3 -2.51 9.00 1.03
CA LEU A 3 -3.26 8.00 1.80
C LEU A 3 -4.35 7.31 0.97
N ALA A 4 -5.10 8.07 0.16
CA ALA A 4 -6.12 7.51 -0.73
C ALA A 4 -5.48 6.62 -1.81
N ALA A 5 -4.33 7.00 -2.35
CA ALA A 5 -3.57 6.17 -3.29
C ALA A 5 -3.08 4.86 -2.64
N SER A 6 -2.60 4.91 -1.39
CA SER A 6 -2.20 3.72 -0.62
C SER A 6 -3.38 2.77 -0.39
N ILE A 7 -4.55 3.30 0.01
CA ILE A 7 -5.77 2.51 0.19
C ILE A 7 -6.23 1.87 -1.12
N ALA A 8 -6.16 2.60 -2.24
CA ALA A 8 -6.54 2.06 -3.55
C ALA A 8 -5.63 0.90 -3.98
N VAL A 9 -4.30 1.04 -3.82
CA VAL A 9 -3.34 -0.02 -4.14
C VAL A 9 -3.55 -1.25 -3.23
N PHE A 10 -3.83 -1.02 -1.94
CA PHE A 10 -4.13 -2.10 -1.00
C PHE A 10 -5.44 -2.84 -1.36
N ALA A 11 -6.49 -2.11 -1.76
CA ALA A 11 -7.76 -2.72 -2.16
C ALA A 11 -7.61 -3.61 -3.40
N VAL A 12 -6.80 -3.19 -4.37
CA VAL A 12 -6.49 -4.00 -5.57
C VAL A 12 -5.76 -5.28 -5.19
N PHE A 13 -4.78 -5.20 -4.30
CA PHE A 13 -4.10 -6.38 -3.77
C PHE A 13 -5.06 -7.34 -3.07
N PHE A 14 -5.87 -6.80 -2.13
CA PHE A 14 -6.83 -7.58 -1.36
C PHE A 14 -7.85 -8.29 -2.25
N ALA A 15 -8.36 -7.60 -3.28
CA ALA A 15 -9.31 -8.18 -4.22
C ALA A 15 -8.70 -9.35 -5.01
N ASN A 16 -7.42 -9.26 -5.40
CA ASN A 16 -6.73 -10.32 -6.13
C ASN A 16 -6.54 -11.57 -5.23
N VAL A 17 -6.11 -11.37 -3.98
CA VAL A 17 -5.96 -12.46 -3.00
C VAL A 17 -7.31 -13.10 -2.68
N ALA A 18 -8.37 -12.31 -2.50
CA ALA A 18 -9.71 -12.83 -2.24
C ALA A 18 -10.24 -13.65 -3.43
N LEU A 19 -10.04 -13.18 -4.67
CA LEU A 19 -10.39 -13.94 -5.87
C LEU A 19 -9.62 -15.26 -5.98
N GLY A 20 -8.32 -15.25 -5.67
CA GLY A 20 -7.52 -16.47 -5.58
C GLY A 20 -8.06 -17.47 -4.55
N ALA A 21 -8.37 -16.99 -3.34
CA ALA A 21 -8.83 -17.82 -2.23
C ALA A 21 -10.25 -18.38 -2.41
N PHE A 22 -11.19 -17.60 -2.97
CA PHE A 22 -12.60 -18.00 -3.10
C PHE A 22 -12.95 -18.62 -4.46
N ALA A 23 -12.32 -18.17 -5.55
CA ALA A 23 -12.66 -18.59 -6.90
C ALA A 23 -11.61 -19.52 -7.54
N GLY A 24 -10.48 -19.78 -6.87
CA GLY A 24 -9.38 -20.59 -7.41
C GLY A 24 -8.74 -19.99 -8.68
N SER A 25 -9.01 -18.71 -8.96
CA SER A 25 -8.59 -17.97 -10.16
C SER A 25 -7.89 -16.69 -9.72
N ALA A 26 -6.66 -16.84 -9.22
CA ALA A 26 -5.80 -15.70 -8.92
C ALA A 26 -5.16 -15.17 -10.20
N PHE A 27 -5.22 -13.87 -10.44
CA PHE A 27 -4.56 -13.26 -11.60
C PHE A 27 -3.04 -13.13 -11.38
N LEU A 28 -2.61 -13.01 -10.12
CA LEU A 28 -1.23 -13.10 -9.68
C LEU A 28 -1.01 -14.45 -8.99
N GLY A 29 0.05 -15.20 -9.33
CA GLY A 29 0.47 -16.38 -8.56
C GLY A 29 1.23 -16.00 -7.27
N ASP A 30 1.56 -16.97 -6.41
CA ASP A 30 2.22 -16.78 -5.10
C ASP A 30 3.35 -15.73 -5.09
N VAL A 31 4.26 -15.80 -6.07
CA VAL A 31 5.39 -14.85 -6.18
C VAL A 31 4.89 -13.43 -6.49
N GLY A 32 3.86 -13.30 -7.32
CA GLY A 32 3.22 -12.03 -7.64
C GLY A 32 2.53 -11.42 -6.42
N GLU A 33 1.85 -12.23 -5.62
CA GLU A 33 1.22 -11.78 -4.38
C GLU A 33 2.26 -11.26 -3.36
N MET A 34 3.38 -11.98 -3.20
CA MET A 34 4.49 -11.54 -2.34
C MET A 34 5.10 -10.20 -2.80
N LEU A 35 5.30 -10.02 -4.11
CA LEU A 35 5.83 -8.77 -4.67
C LEU A 35 4.89 -7.59 -4.46
N VAL A 36 3.57 -7.81 -4.54
CA VAL A 36 2.60 -6.74 -4.28
C VAL A 36 2.54 -6.35 -2.81
N LEU A 37 2.60 -7.32 -1.87
CA LEU A 37 2.74 -7.01 -0.44
C LEU A 37 4.01 -6.21 -0.15
N PHE A 38 5.12 -6.59 -0.79
CA PHE A 38 6.38 -5.89 -0.64
C PHE A 38 6.27 -4.44 -1.13
N ALA A 39 5.72 -4.22 -2.34
CA ALA A 39 5.48 -2.89 -2.86
C ALA A 39 4.54 -2.04 -1.97
N ALA A 40 3.47 -2.65 -1.44
CA ALA A 40 2.53 -1.98 -0.53
C ALA A 40 3.23 -1.51 0.76
N SER A 41 4.11 -2.32 1.34
CA SER A 41 4.87 -1.96 2.55
C SER A 41 5.82 -0.77 2.32
N ILE A 42 6.51 -0.72 1.18
CA ILE A 42 7.39 0.39 0.80
C ILE A 42 6.58 1.69 0.67
N LEU A 43 5.45 1.64 -0.04
CA LEU A 43 4.57 2.79 -0.22
C LEU A 43 4.02 3.31 1.12
N PHE A 44 3.69 2.41 2.04
CA PHE A 44 3.25 2.76 3.39
C PHE A 44 4.35 3.49 4.18
N VAL A 45 5.58 2.96 4.19
CA VAL A 45 6.73 3.60 4.87
C VAL A 45 7.00 4.99 4.30
N VAL A 46 7.03 5.14 2.97
CA VAL A 46 7.22 6.44 2.30
C VAL A 46 6.13 7.44 2.71
N ALA A 47 4.87 6.99 2.79
CA ALA A 47 3.76 7.84 3.20
C ALA A 47 3.91 8.34 4.66
N ILE A 48 4.35 7.47 5.58
CA ILE A 48 4.61 7.85 6.97
C ILE A 48 5.76 8.85 7.07
N LEU A 49 6.91 8.59 6.45
CA LEU A 49 8.07 9.50 6.48
C LEU A 49 7.73 10.89 5.92
N LYS A 50 6.93 10.95 4.85
CA LYS A 50 6.47 12.20 4.26
C LYS A 50 5.53 12.96 5.19
N ARG A 51 4.66 12.26 5.92
CA ARG A 51 3.77 12.85 6.94
C ARG A 51 4.58 13.42 8.11
N GLU A 52 5.54 12.66 8.62
CA GLU A 52 6.41 13.13 9.72
C GLU A 52 7.20 14.38 9.33
N THR A 53 7.76 14.42 8.12
CA THR A 53 8.50 15.60 7.63
C THR A 53 7.60 16.83 7.51
N THR A 54 6.35 16.64 7.09
CA THR A 54 5.36 17.73 6.98
C THR A 54 5.02 18.31 8.37
N GLU A 55 4.83 17.46 9.37
CA GLU A 55 4.59 17.91 10.75
C GLU A 55 5.81 18.60 11.37
N LYS A 56 7.03 18.10 11.13
CA LYS A 56 8.26 18.75 11.59
C LYS A 56 8.42 20.16 11.00
N LYS A 57 8.16 20.35 9.70
CA LYS A 57 8.18 21.68 9.06
C LYS A 57 7.13 22.63 9.65
N ARG A 58 5.92 22.13 9.91
CA ARG A 58 4.84 22.91 10.52
C ARG A 58 5.21 23.40 11.92
N LYS A 59 5.85 22.54 12.72
CA LYS A 59 6.27 22.86 14.10
C LYS A 59 7.47 23.80 14.19
N SER A 60 8.29 23.89 13.14
CA SER A 60 9.45 24.79 13.08
C SER A 60 9.13 26.20 12.56
N SER A 61 7.90 26.46 12.11
CA SER A 61 7.50 27.73 11.47
C SER A 61 6.42 28.51 12.26
N GLY A 62 6.15 28.12 13.50
CA GLY A 62 5.24 28.81 14.43
C GLY A 62 5.88 28.94 15.80
#